data_AF-A0A958GC38-F1
#
_entry.id   AF-A0A958GC38-F1
#
_cell.length_a   1.000
_cell.length_b   1.000
_cell.length_c   1.000
_cell.angle_alpha   90.00
_cell.angle_beta   90.00
_cell.angle_gamma   90.00
#
_symmetry.space_group_name_H-M   'P 1'
#
loop_
_entity.id
_entity.type
_entity.pdbx_description
1 polymer ?
#
loop_
_entity_poly.entity_id
_entity_poly.type
_entity_poly.pdbx_seq_one_letter_code
_entity_poly.pdbx_strand_id
1 'polypeptide(L)'
;MSGNGERSVSNQIMWEPGTKLIENSNITAFINRIDQELGFKLAGYQQLYEWSIKSPQLFWKLLWDFLEIKTSVAPKEIFSPAEKIYQAKWADGAKLNFAENLLRFSDNQTAIIFWGEDKVKRNISYQELNQLVSQLAQYLRSIGLSKGDRVAAFTPNIPEAIIGMLACTSIGAIWSSCSPDFESQGVLDRFQQIEPKILFCADGYYYKSEKISSQKKLKKLQKTCQV
;
A
#
# COMPACT_ATOMS: atom_id res chain seq x y z
N MET A 1 -18.06 42.06 38.35
CA MET A 1 -16.96 41.69 37.43
C MET A 1 -17.33 40.38 36.79
N SER A 2 -18.05 40.44 35.67
CA SER A 2 -18.57 39.27 34.94
C SER A 2 -18.03 39.36 33.52
N GLY A 3 -16.97 38.59 33.24
CA GLY A 3 -16.36 38.46 31.93
C GLY A 3 -16.46 37.01 31.46
N ASN A 4 -17.67 36.54 31.16
CA ASN A 4 -17.86 35.31 30.39
C ASN A 4 -17.56 35.61 28.92
N GLY A 5 -16.28 35.54 28.55
CA GLY A 5 -15.85 35.51 27.16
C GLY A 5 -16.07 34.13 26.58
N GLU A 6 -17.30 33.80 26.20
CA GLU A 6 -17.56 32.68 25.31
C GLU A 6 -16.92 32.99 23.95
N ARG A 7 -15.80 32.35 23.64
CA ARG A 7 -15.27 32.33 22.27
C ARG A 7 -16.26 31.58 21.40
N SER A 8 -17.06 32.30 20.62
CA SER A 8 -17.81 31.72 19.52
C SER A 8 -16.82 31.10 18.54
N VAL A 9 -16.79 29.77 18.47
CA VAL A 9 -16.05 29.08 17.41
C VAL A 9 -16.83 29.32 16.13
N SER A 10 -16.38 30.26 15.30
CA SER A 10 -16.96 30.45 13.98
C SER A 10 -16.65 29.20 13.15
N ASN A 11 -17.69 28.55 12.63
CA ASN A 11 -17.57 27.53 11.59
C ASN A 11 -17.24 28.20 10.24
N GLN A 12 -16.18 29.00 10.22
CA GLN A 12 -15.71 29.65 9.00
C GLN A 12 -14.96 28.61 8.17
N ILE A 13 -15.42 28.41 6.94
CA ILE A 13 -14.71 27.57 5.97
C ILE A 13 -13.35 28.22 5.70
N MET A 14 -12.28 27.48 6.02
CA MET A 14 -10.90 27.98 5.92
C MET A 14 -10.38 27.97 4.48
N TRP A 15 -10.92 27.10 3.64
CA TRP A 15 -10.53 26.94 2.24
C TRP A 15 -11.60 26.16 1.47
N GLU A 16 -11.81 26.51 0.21
CA GLU A 16 -12.65 25.77 -0.72
C GLU A 16 -11.89 25.48 -2.02
N PRO A 17 -12.06 24.27 -2.61
CA PRO A 17 -11.48 23.96 -3.90
C PRO A 17 -12.14 24.79 -5.00
N GLY A 18 -11.33 25.37 -5.89
CA GLY A 18 -11.85 26.00 -7.11
C GLY A 18 -12.52 24.99 -8.05
N THR A 19 -13.44 25.47 -8.89
CA THR A 19 -14.23 24.63 -9.82
C THR A 19 -13.37 23.71 -10.69
N LYS A 20 -12.27 24.23 -11.26
CA LYS A 20 -11.33 23.44 -12.08
C LYS A 20 -10.71 22.26 -11.33
N LEU A 21 -10.45 22.41 -10.02
CA LEU A 21 -9.90 21.31 -9.21
C LEU A 21 -10.96 20.23 -8.98
N ILE A 22 -12.20 20.64 -8.74
CA ILE A 22 -13.34 19.73 -8.60
C ILE A 22 -13.56 18.96 -9.90
N GLU A 23 -13.66 19.66 -11.03
CA GLU A 23 -13.92 19.08 -12.36
C GLU A 23 -12.85 18.06 -12.77
N ASN A 24 -11.57 18.34 -12.49
CA ASN A 24 -10.45 17.48 -12.87
C ASN A 24 -10.10 16.40 -11.83
N SER A 25 -10.88 16.26 -10.76
CA SER A 25 -10.61 15.27 -9.72
C SER A 25 -11.04 13.86 -10.14
N ASN A 26 -10.31 12.84 -9.68
CA ASN A 26 -10.66 11.43 -9.92
C ASN A 26 -12.04 11.07 -9.35
N ILE A 27 -12.47 11.73 -8.26
CA ILE A 27 -13.79 11.48 -7.67
C ILE A 27 -14.91 12.02 -8.55
N THR A 28 -14.74 13.17 -9.20
CA THR A 28 -15.69 13.67 -10.20
C THR A 28 -15.72 12.77 -11.43
N ALA A 29 -14.56 12.29 -11.90
CA ALA A 29 -14.50 11.31 -12.98
C ALA A 29 -15.26 10.01 -12.63
N PHE A 30 -15.12 9.54 -11.39
CA PHE A 30 -15.85 8.35 -10.91
C PHE A 30 -17.36 8.60 -10.79
N ILE A 31 -17.79 9.77 -10.28
CA ILE A 31 -19.20 10.17 -10.25
C ILE A 31 -19.79 10.18 -11.66
N ASN A 32 -19.10 10.81 -12.62
CA ASN A 32 -19.55 10.84 -14.01
C ASN A 32 -19.67 9.43 -14.62
N ARG A 33 -18.78 8.50 -14.23
CA ARG A 33 -18.86 7.09 -14.64
C ARG A 33 -20.11 6.41 -14.08
N ILE A 34 -20.43 6.63 -12.81
CA ILE A 34 -21.65 6.10 -12.18
C ILE A 34 -22.89 6.66 -12.88
N ASP A 35 -22.92 7.97 -13.13
CA ASP A 35 -24.05 8.64 -13.76
C ASP A 35 -24.35 8.08 -15.16
N GLN A 36 -23.30 7.76 -15.93
CA GLN A 36 -23.41 7.14 -17.25
C GLN A 36 -23.93 5.69 -17.19
N GLU A 37 -23.43 4.90 -16.24
CA GLU A 37 -23.76 3.46 -16.13
C GLU A 37 -25.15 3.22 -15.51
N LEU A 38 -25.58 4.07 -14.57
CA LEU A 38 -26.83 3.87 -13.83
C LEU A 38 -27.97 4.82 -14.23
N GLY A 39 -27.70 5.84 -15.05
CA GLY A 39 -28.73 6.72 -15.59
C GLY A 39 -29.35 7.71 -14.60
N PHE A 40 -28.73 7.96 -13.45
CA PHE A 40 -29.12 9.02 -12.51
C PHE A 40 -27.93 9.91 -12.17
N LYS A 41 -28.17 11.17 -11.76
CA LYS A 41 -27.10 12.12 -11.45
C LYS A 41 -26.85 12.24 -9.95
N LEU A 42 -25.60 12.00 -9.53
CA LEU A 42 -25.14 12.32 -8.18
C LEU A 42 -24.64 13.76 -8.11
N ALA A 43 -25.26 14.59 -7.26
CA ALA A 43 -24.87 16.00 -7.07
C ALA A 43 -23.66 16.15 -6.14
N GLY A 44 -22.55 15.49 -6.48
CA GLY A 44 -21.28 15.60 -5.78
C GLY A 44 -21.05 14.57 -4.67
N TYR A 45 -20.03 14.83 -3.85
CA TYR A 45 -19.49 13.87 -2.89
C TYR A 45 -20.51 13.36 -1.87
N GLN A 46 -21.34 14.24 -1.32
CA GLN A 46 -22.29 13.87 -0.27
C GLN A 46 -23.29 12.81 -0.75
N GLN A 47 -23.81 12.97 -1.97
CA GLN A 47 -24.72 11.99 -2.55
C GLN A 47 -24.00 10.69 -2.93
N LEU A 48 -22.76 10.77 -3.43
CA LEU A 48 -21.94 9.58 -3.65
C LEU A 48 -21.73 8.78 -2.37
N TYR A 49 -21.44 9.46 -1.26
CA TYR A 49 -21.25 8.84 0.05
C TYR A 49 -22.53 8.17 0.56
N GLU A 50 -23.66 8.87 0.52
CA GLU A 50 -24.94 8.29 0.94
C GLU A 50 -25.35 7.10 0.06
N TRP A 51 -25.09 7.19 -1.24
CA TRP A 51 -25.37 6.13 -2.18
C TRP A 51 -24.45 4.91 -1.97
N SER A 52 -23.16 5.11 -1.71
CA SER A 52 -22.21 4.01 -1.48
C SER A 52 -22.58 3.15 -0.27
N ILE A 53 -23.18 3.77 0.75
CA ILE A 53 -23.68 3.07 1.94
C ILE A 53 -24.99 2.34 1.64
N LYS A 54 -25.90 2.97 0.87
CA LYS A 54 -27.21 2.36 0.52
C LYS A 54 -27.06 1.21 -0.49
N SER A 55 -26.06 1.27 -1.36
CA SER A 55 -25.84 0.33 -2.47
C SER A 55 -24.39 -0.16 -2.54
N PRO A 56 -23.84 -0.80 -1.49
CA PRO A 56 -22.42 -1.14 -1.42
C PRO A 56 -21.99 -2.09 -2.53
N GLN A 57 -22.83 -3.08 -2.85
CA GLN A 57 -22.53 -4.04 -3.92
C GLN A 57 -22.31 -3.36 -5.28
N LEU A 58 -23.18 -2.41 -5.65
CA LEU A 58 -23.04 -1.67 -6.91
C LEU A 58 -21.86 -0.69 -6.85
N PHE A 59 -21.69 0.02 -5.73
CA PHE A 59 -20.59 0.95 -5.54
C PHE A 59 -19.23 0.27 -5.73
N TRP A 60 -19.01 -0.86 -5.04
CA TRP A 60 -17.74 -1.56 -5.09
C TRP A 60 -17.50 -2.23 -6.43
N LYS A 61 -18.56 -2.69 -7.12
CA LYS A 61 -18.44 -3.21 -8.48
C LYS A 61 -17.97 -2.11 -9.44
N LEU A 62 -18.66 -0.97 -9.44
CA LEU A 62 -18.30 0.16 -10.30
C LEU A 62 -16.91 0.71 -9.98
N LEU A 63 -16.53 0.74 -8.70
CA LEU A 63 -15.18 1.14 -8.30
C LEU A 63 -14.13 0.16 -8.79
N TRP A 64 -14.39 -1.14 -8.65
CA TRP A 64 -13.48 -2.19 -9.15
C TRP A 64 -13.23 -2.07 -10.65
N ASP A 65 -14.30 -1.84 -11.42
CA ASP A 65 -14.24 -1.66 -12.86
C ASP A 65 -13.53 -0.33 -13.23
N PHE A 66 -13.83 0.76 -12.52
CA PHE A 66 -13.20 2.07 -12.72
C PHE A 66 -11.69 2.06 -12.44
N LEU A 67 -11.25 1.27 -11.45
CA LEU A 67 -9.83 1.11 -11.12
C LEU A 67 -9.10 0.14 -12.06
N GLU A 68 -9.84 -0.56 -12.94
CA GLU A 68 -9.33 -1.54 -13.88
C GLU A 68 -8.49 -2.63 -13.19
N ILE A 69 -8.99 -3.15 -12.06
CA ILE A 69 -8.27 -4.16 -11.27
C ILE A 69 -8.09 -5.44 -12.09
N LYS A 70 -6.84 -5.80 -12.34
CA LYS A 70 -6.46 -7.02 -13.06
C LYS A 70 -6.69 -8.24 -12.18
N THR A 71 -7.39 -9.22 -12.75
CA THR A 71 -7.66 -10.52 -12.11
C THR A 71 -7.41 -11.64 -13.11
N SER A 72 -6.92 -12.77 -12.61
CA SER A 72 -6.86 -14.04 -13.35
C SER A 72 -8.17 -14.83 -13.25
N VAL A 73 -8.95 -14.57 -12.20
CA VAL A 73 -10.31 -15.08 -12.02
C VAL A 73 -11.15 -13.92 -11.49
N ALA A 74 -12.22 -13.58 -12.20
CA ALA A 74 -13.14 -12.53 -11.81
C ALA A 74 -13.89 -12.89 -10.50
N PRO A 75 -14.28 -11.91 -9.67
CA PRO A 75 -15.12 -12.15 -8.51
C PRO A 75 -16.49 -12.71 -8.93
N LYS A 76 -17.00 -13.67 -8.17
CA LYS A 76 -18.41 -14.11 -8.29
C LYS A 76 -19.34 -13.03 -7.74
N GLU A 77 -18.92 -12.42 -6.65
CA GLU A 77 -19.63 -11.34 -5.96
C GLU A 77 -18.60 -10.34 -5.43
N ILE A 78 -18.82 -9.04 -5.64
CA ILE A 78 -17.84 -8.03 -5.23
C ILE A 78 -17.88 -7.75 -3.73
N PHE A 79 -19.07 -7.84 -3.11
CA PHE A 79 -19.28 -7.61 -1.70
C PHE A 79 -20.44 -8.44 -1.17
N SER A 80 -20.18 -9.27 -0.16
CA SER A 80 -21.21 -10.03 0.56
C SER A 80 -21.22 -9.57 2.02
N PRO A 81 -22.28 -8.89 2.49
CA PRO A 81 -22.36 -8.48 3.89
C PRO A 81 -22.56 -9.68 4.81
N ALA A 82 -22.19 -9.53 6.07
CA ALA A 82 -22.43 -10.51 7.13
C ALA A 82 -22.81 -9.77 8.43
N GLU A 83 -23.46 -10.50 9.36
CA GLU A 83 -23.82 -9.95 10.67
C GLU A 83 -22.58 -9.44 11.43
N LYS A 84 -21.48 -10.19 11.34
CA LYS A 84 -20.20 -9.81 11.94
C LYS A 84 -19.27 -9.28 10.87
N ILE A 85 -18.67 -8.12 11.13
CA ILE A 85 -17.81 -7.43 10.16
C ILE A 85 -16.66 -8.30 9.61
N TYR A 86 -16.07 -9.15 10.44
CA TYR A 86 -14.96 -10.04 10.05
C TYR A 86 -15.41 -11.25 9.21
N GLN A 87 -16.71 -11.45 9.02
CA GLN A 87 -17.28 -12.48 8.15
C GLN A 87 -17.72 -11.93 6.80
N ALA A 88 -17.75 -10.60 6.64
CA ALA A 88 -18.04 -9.98 5.36
C ALA A 88 -16.98 -10.36 4.33
N LYS A 89 -17.40 -10.56 3.08
CA LYS A 89 -16.51 -10.96 1.99
C LYS A 89 -16.38 -9.87 0.95
N TRP A 90 -15.17 -9.72 0.43
CA TRP A 90 -14.81 -8.81 -0.65
C TRP A 90 -14.26 -9.60 -1.81
N ALA A 91 -14.77 -9.35 -3.01
CA ALA A 91 -14.37 -10.00 -4.26
C ALA A 91 -14.33 -11.54 -4.14
N ASP A 92 -15.42 -12.15 -3.64
CA ASP A 92 -15.45 -13.59 -3.35
C ASP A 92 -15.16 -14.41 -4.61
N GLY A 93 -14.23 -15.35 -4.48
CA GLY A 93 -13.73 -16.19 -5.58
C GLY A 93 -12.73 -15.52 -6.53
N ALA A 94 -12.47 -14.21 -6.43
CA ALA A 94 -11.49 -13.56 -7.29
C ALA A 94 -10.06 -14.06 -7.02
N LYS A 95 -9.24 -14.09 -8.07
CA LYS A 95 -7.80 -14.32 -7.96
C LYS A 95 -7.06 -13.18 -8.63
N LEU A 96 -6.24 -12.47 -7.87
CA LEU A 96 -5.39 -11.38 -8.36
C LEU A 96 -3.99 -11.47 -7.76
N ASN A 97 -3.06 -10.74 -8.36
CA ASN A 97 -1.76 -10.48 -7.77
C ASN A 97 -1.58 -8.98 -7.50
N PHE A 98 -1.17 -8.64 -6.28
CA PHE A 98 -0.96 -7.25 -5.87
C PHE A 98 0.17 -6.59 -6.67
N ALA A 99 1.31 -7.28 -6.83
CA ALA A 99 2.44 -6.76 -7.59
C ALA A 99 2.10 -6.59 -9.07
N GLU A 100 1.33 -7.49 -9.68
CA GLU A 100 0.87 -7.36 -11.08
C GLU A 100 0.05 -6.07 -11.30
N ASN A 101 -0.83 -5.73 -10.37
CA ASN A 101 -1.64 -4.52 -10.46
C ASN A 101 -0.78 -3.25 -10.32
N LEU A 102 0.21 -3.25 -9.43
CA LEU A 102 1.13 -2.12 -9.27
C LEU A 102 2.18 -1.99 -10.38
N LEU A 103 2.58 -3.12 -10.97
CA LEU A 103 3.56 -3.21 -12.04
C LEU A 103 2.92 -3.29 -13.44
N ARG A 104 1.69 -2.77 -13.57
CA ARG A 104 0.95 -2.81 -14.84
C ARG A 104 1.59 -2.00 -15.98
N PHE A 105 2.51 -1.10 -15.65
CA PHE A 105 3.32 -0.33 -16.60
C PHE A 105 4.71 -0.95 -16.74
N SER A 106 5.30 -0.86 -17.92
CA SER A 106 6.66 -1.34 -18.19
C SER A 106 7.37 -0.42 -19.19
N ASP A 107 7.26 0.88 -18.96
CA ASP A 107 7.85 1.93 -19.79
C ASP A 107 8.94 2.72 -19.03
N ASN A 108 9.46 3.74 -19.69
CA ASN A 108 10.51 4.61 -19.15
C ASN A 108 10.00 5.71 -18.21
N GLN A 109 8.70 5.73 -17.87
CA GLN A 109 8.19 6.68 -16.89
C GLN A 109 8.74 6.35 -15.50
N THR A 110 9.02 7.38 -14.71
CA THR A 110 9.56 7.21 -13.36
C THR A 110 8.54 6.57 -12.43
N ALA A 111 8.87 5.41 -11.87
CA ALA A 111 8.07 4.72 -10.87
C ALA A 111 8.46 5.11 -9.44
N ILE A 112 9.77 5.24 -9.17
CA ILE A 112 10.29 5.59 -7.84
C ILE A 112 11.24 6.77 -7.97
N ILE A 113 10.98 7.82 -7.17
CA ILE A 113 11.88 8.93 -6.93
C ILE A 113 12.36 8.81 -5.49
N PHE A 114 13.65 8.53 -5.30
CA PHE A 114 14.26 8.32 -3.99
C PHE A 114 15.28 9.40 -3.66
N TRP A 115 15.19 9.87 -2.42
CA TRP A 115 16.08 10.86 -1.81
C TRP A 115 16.48 10.37 -0.41
N GLY A 116 17.72 9.93 -0.27
CA GLY A 116 18.37 9.66 1.01
C GLY A 116 19.08 10.91 1.51
N GLU A 117 18.32 11.81 2.15
CA GLU A 117 18.76 13.15 2.56
C GLU A 117 19.46 13.89 1.39
N ASP A 118 20.60 14.52 1.65
CA ASP A 118 21.48 15.15 0.66
C ASP A 118 22.53 14.16 0.08
N LYS A 119 22.52 12.89 0.50
CA LYS A 119 23.60 11.93 0.24
C LYS A 119 23.36 11.07 -1.00
N VAL A 120 22.12 10.62 -1.20
CA VAL A 120 21.79 9.66 -2.27
C VAL A 120 20.52 10.07 -2.97
N LYS A 121 20.53 10.04 -4.31
CA LYS A 121 19.34 10.24 -5.13
C LYS A 121 19.27 9.13 -6.17
N ARG A 122 18.08 8.59 -6.39
CA ARG A 122 17.86 7.57 -7.42
C ARG A 122 16.47 7.73 -8.02
N ASN A 123 16.39 7.69 -9.34
CA ASN A 123 15.14 7.51 -10.05
C ASN A 123 15.15 6.08 -10.62
N ILE A 124 14.02 5.40 -10.54
CA ILE A 124 13.82 4.07 -11.12
C ILE A 124 12.59 4.16 -12.00
N SER A 125 12.75 3.82 -13.27
CA SER A 125 11.64 3.69 -14.22
C SER A 125 10.76 2.47 -13.92
N TYR A 126 9.55 2.43 -14.47
CA TYR A 126 8.70 1.23 -14.39
C TYR A 126 9.38 0.02 -15.03
N GLN A 127 10.07 0.19 -16.16
CA GLN A 127 10.81 -0.89 -16.81
C GLN A 127 11.91 -1.47 -15.89
N GLU A 128 12.74 -0.62 -15.27
CA GLU A 128 13.79 -1.06 -14.34
C GLU A 128 13.20 -1.71 -13.09
N LEU A 129 12.12 -1.14 -12.53
CA LEU A 129 11.45 -1.69 -11.36
C LEU A 129 10.93 -3.11 -11.65
N ASN A 130 10.28 -3.32 -12.80
CA ASN A 130 9.83 -4.63 -13.24
C ASN A 130 10.97 -5.65 -13.35
N GLN A 131 12.10 -5.24 -13.93
CA GLN A 131 13.28 -6.11 -14.07
C GLN A 131 13.85 -6.51 -12.71
N LEU A 132 14.03 -5.54 -11.81
CA LEU A 132 14.55 -5.79 -10.45
C LEU A 132 13.61 -6.70 -9.65
N VAL A 133 12.30 -6.45 -9.72
CA VAL A 133 11.29 -7.29 -9.07
C VAL A 133 11.30 -8.70 -9.64
N SER A 134 11.37 -8.86 -10.96
CA SER A 134 11.40 -10.16 -11.63
C SER A 134 12.66 -10.96 -11.26
N GLN A 135 13.83 -10.33 -11.27
CA GLN A 135 15.08 -10.98 -10.88
C GLN A 135 15.04 -11.46 -9.43
N LEU A 136 14.60 -10.60 -8.51
CA LEU A 136 14.49 -10.97 -7.10
C LEU A 136 13.44 -12.05 -6.87
N ALA A 137 12.27 -11.98 -7.51
CA ALA A 137 11.23 -13.00 -7.40
C ALA A 137 11.73 -14.38 -7.88
N GLN A 138 12.49 -14.43 -8.96
CA GLN A 138 13.10 -15.67 -9.46
C GLN A 138 14.11 -16.24 -8.46
N TYR A 139 14.96 -15.39 -7.88
CA TYR A 139 15.89 -15.80 -6.83
C TYR A 139 15.17 -16.32 -5.58
N LEU A 140 14.13 -15.62 -5.12
CA LEU A 140 13.34 -16.06 -3.96
C LEU A 140 12.71 -17.44 -4.21
N ARG A 141 12.20 -17.70 -5.41
CA ARG A 141 11.72 -19.04 -5.79
C ARG A 141 12.84 -20.08 -5.81
N SER A 142 14.04 -19.73 -6.29
CA SER A 142 15.15 -20.69 -6.40
C SER A 142 15.69 -21.13 -5.04
N ILE A 143 15.55 -20.29 -4.01
CA ILE A 143 15.86 -20.64 -2.61
C ILE A 143 14.66 -21.21 -1.84
N GLY A 144 13.57 -21.54 -2.54
CA GLY A 144 12.45 -22.31 -1.99
C GLY A 144 11.30 -21.50 -1.38
N LEU A 145 11.23 -20.18 -1.60
CA LEU A 145 10.04 -19.41 -1.18
C LEU A 145 8.83 -19.74 -2.04
N SER A 146 7.70 -19.89 -1.35
CA SER A 146 6.42 -20.27 -1.92
C SER A 146 5.28 -19.42 -1.35
N LYS A 147 4.09 -19.59 -1.92
CA LYS A 147 2.89 -18.87 -1.48
C LYS A 147 2.61 -19.16 0.00
N GLY A 148 2.41 -18.11 0.79
CA GLY A 148 2.14 -18.19 2.23
C GLY A 148 3.38 -18.19 3.12
N ASP A 149 4.59 -18.25 2.56
CA ASP A 149 5.82 -18.08 3.32
C ASP A 149 5.96 -16.63 3.79
N ARG A 150 6.40 -16.43 5.03
CA ARG A 150 6.60 -15.10 5.61
C ARG A 150 8.02 -14.64 5.35
N VAL A 151 8.16 -13.38 4.94
CA VAL A 151 9.42 -12.69 4.73
C VAL A 151 9.44 -11.46 5.61
N ALA A 152 10.45 -11.37 6.46
CA ALA A 152 10.67 -10.21 7.30
C ALA A 152 11.65 -9.24 6.63
N ALA A 153 11.52 -7.95 6.93
CA ALA A 153 12.43 -6.92 6.46
C ALA A 153 12.75 -5.91 7.55
N PHE A 154 14.04 -5.70 7.78
CA PHE A 154 14.59 -4.67 8.65
C PHE A 154 15.35 -3.65 7.80
N THR A 155 14.59 -2.77 7.16
CA THR A 155 15.07 -1.87 6.11
C THR A 155 14.55 -0.45 6.31
N PRO A 156 15.35 0.59 6.02
CA PRO A 156 14.86 1.96 5.95
C PRO A 156 13.89 2.15 4.77
N ASN A 157 13.35 3.36 4.62
CA ASN A 157 12.56 3.73 3.45
C ASN A 157 13.47 3.93 2.22
N ILE A 158 13.86 2.83 1.59
CA ILE A 158 14.71 2.77 0.39
C ILE A 158 14.00 1.96 -0.70
N PRO A 159 14.34 2.14 -2.00
CA PRO A 159 13.62 1.44 -3.06
C PRO A 159 13.77 -0.08 -3.00
N GLU A 160 14.86 -0.60 -2.42
CA GLU A 160 15.06 -2.03 -2.18
C GLU A 160 13.95 -2.63 -1.31
N ALA A 161 13.37 -1.86 -0.38
CA ALA A 161 12.22 -2.31 0.42
C ALA A 161 10.96 -2.50 -0.45
N ILE A 162 10.74 -1.60 -1.42
CA ILE A 162 9.65 -1.71 -2.40
C ILE A 162 9.89 -2.88 -3.34
N ILE A 163 11.10 -3.02 -3.87
CA ILE A 163 11.49 -4.13 -4.74
C ILE A 163 11.32 -5.47 -4.03
N GLY A 164 11.78 -5.58 -2.78
CA GLY A 164 11.62 -6.77 -1.93
C GLY A 164 10.15 -7.13 -1.69
N MET A 165 9.34 -6.14 -1.32
CA MET A 165 7.91 -6.33 -1.09
C MET A 165 7.16 -6.74 -2.36
N LEU A 166 7.43 -6.10 -3.50
CA LEU A 166 6.83 -6.46 -4.78
C LEU A 166 7.27 -7.85 -5.24
N ALA A 167 8.55 -8.21 -5.06
CA ALA A 167 9.02 -9.56 -5.37
C ALA A 167 8.31 -10.62 -4.52
N CYS A 168 8.19 -10.39 -3.21
CA CYS A 168 7.51 -11.32 -2.30
C CYS A 168 6.01 -11.47 -2.65
N THR A 169 5.32 -10.35 -2.83
CA THR A 169 3.88 -10.36 -3.17
C THR A 169 3.62 -10.93 -4.56
N SER A 170 4.54 -10.79 -5.52
CA SER A 170 4.44 -11.40 -6.85
C SER A 170 4.42 -12.94 -6.81
N ILE A 171 5.09 -13.53 -5.82
CA ILE A 171 5.15 -14.99 -5.65
C ILE A 171 4.14 -15.52 -4.61
N GLY A 172 3.32 -14.64 -4.04
CA GLY A 172 2.34 -14.96 -3.00
C GLY A 172 2.93 -15.15 -1.60
N ALA A 173 4.18 -14.76 -1.39
CA ALA A 173 4.78 -14.67 -0.06
C ALA A 173 4.22 -13.46 0.70
N ILE A 174 4.28 -13.52 2.02
CA ILE A 174 3.74 -12.51 2.94
C ILE A 174 4.88 -11.63 3.43
N TRP A 175 4.87 -10.35 3.05
CA TRP A 175 5.87 -9.37 3.47
C TRP A 175 5.50 -8.72 4.81
N SER A 176 6.46 -8.63 5.72
CA SER A 176 6.35 -7.88 6.97
C SER A 176 7.63 -7.09 7.21
N SER A 177 7.52 -5.82 7.60
CA SER A 177 8.69 -4.95 7.79
C SER A 177 8.69 -4.22 9.12
N CYS A 178 9.89 -3.85 9.57
CA CYS A 178 10.14 -2.96 10.69
C CYS A 178 11.23 -1.94 10.31
N SER A 179 11.05 -0.68 10.72
CA SER A 179 12.06 0.37 10.50
C SER A 179 13.32 0.06 11.33
N PRO A 180 14.52 0.38 10.82
CA PRO A 180 15.77 0.25 11.57
C PRO A 180 15.85 1.16 12.80
N ASP A 181 14.96 2.16 12.92
CA ASP A 181 14.81 3.00 14.10
C ASP A 181 14.31 2.24 15.33
N PHE A 182 13.59 1.14 15.12
CA PHE A 182 13.06 0.34 16.22
C PHE A 182 14.20 -0.27 17.05
N GLU A 183 13.96 -0.38 18.35
CA GLU A 183 14.82 -1.18 19.21
C GLU A 183 14.68 -2.66 18.86
N SER A 184 15.79 -3.40 18.97
CA SER A 184 15.82 -4.80 18.55
C SER A 184 14.76 -5.66 19.25
N GLN A 185 14.39 -5.36 20.51
CA GLN A 185 13.37 -6.16 21.20
C GLN A 185 12.00 -6.01 20.54
N GLY A 186 11.57 -4.77 20.26
CA GLY A 186 10.29 -4.55 19.60
C GLY A 186 10.21 -5.15 18.19
N VAL A 187 11.34 -5.28 17.49
CA VAL A 187 11.41 -5.97 16.20
C VAL A 187 11.25 -7.48 16.40
N LEU A 188 11.95 -8.06 17.38
CA LEU A 188 11.87 -9.49 17.69
C LEU A 188 10.46 -9.90 18.09
N ASP A 189 9.81 -9.13 18.94
CA ASP A 189 8.44 -9.43 19.42
C ASP A 189 7.44 -9.53 18.24
N ARG A 190 7.70 -8.82 17.13
CA ARG A 190 6.88 -8.87 15.91
C ARG A 190 7.28 -10.05 15.02
N PHE A 191 8.58 -10.25 14.78
CA PHE A 191 9.05 -11.28 13.85
C PHE A 191 8.92 -12.69 14.41
N GLN A 192 9.02 -12.89 15.72
CA GLN A 192 8.80 -14.20 16.34
C GLN A 192 7.37 -14.71 16.14
N GLN A 193 6.37 -13.83 16.12
CA GLN A 193 4.97 -14.23 15.94
C GLN A 193 4.66 -14.74 14.53
N ILE A 194 5.48 -14.37 13.54
CA ILE A 194 5.23 -14.70 12.13
C ILE A 194 6.21 -15.73 11.57
N GLU A 195 7.26 -16.10 12.32
CA GLU A 195 8.27 -17.10 11.94
C GLU A 195 8.72 -16.96 10.47
N PRO A 196 9.44 -15.87 10.12
CA PRO A 196 9.83 -15.61 8.74
C PRO A 196 10.90 -16.61 8.28
N LYS A 197 10.83 -17.03 7.00
CA LYS A 197 11.86 -17.89 6.39
C LYS A 197 13.11 -17.12 5.99
N ILE A 198 12.96 -15.84 5.68
CA ILE A 198 14.04 -14.96 5.23
C ILE A 198 13.89 -13.59 5.89
N LEU A 199 15.02 -12.97 6.17
CA LEU A 199 15.11 -11.60 6.64
C LEU A 199 15.91 -10.73 5.66
N PHE A 200 15.24 -9.74 5.05
CA PHE A 200 15.89 -8.65 4.33
C PHE A 200 16.45 -7.62 5.32
N CYS A 201 17.65 -7.12 5.09
CA CYS A 201 18.31 -6.19 6.00
C CYS A 201 19.12 -5.14 5.25
N ALA A 202 19.11 -3.90 5.75
CA ALA A 202 20.09 -2.89 5.37
C ALA A 202 21.20 -2.80 6.43
N ASP A 203 22.44 -2.57 5.99
CA ASP A 203 23.61 -2.45 6.86
C ASP A 203 23.63 -1.13 7.65
N GLY A 204 22.88 -0.12 7.20
CA GLY A 204 22.73 1.18 7.83
C GLY A 204 21.79 2.10 7.06
N TYR A 205 21.69 3.34 7.54
CA TYR A 205 20.89 4.40 6.94
C TYR A 205 21.45 5.78 7.32
N TYR A 206 21.01 6.83 6.62
CA TYR A 206 21.35 8.21 6.96
C TYR A 206 20.19 8.85 7.73
N TYR A 207 20.52 9.58 8.78
CA TYR A 207 19.57 10.38 9.55
C TYR A 207 20.28 11.57 10.19
N LYS A 208 19.75 12.78 9.97
CA LYS A 208 20.36 14.05 10.39
C LYS A 208 21.81 14.19 9.91
N SER A 209 22.04 13.85 8.64
CA SER A 209 23.36 13.88 7.98
C SER A 209 24.39 12.87 8.51
N GLU A 210 24.02 12.02 9.48
CA GLU A 210 24.90 11.03 10.08
C GLU A 210 24.59 9.62 9.56
N LYS A 211 25.63 8.81 9.35
CA LYS A 211 25.47 7.39 8.98
C LYS A 211 25.24 6.56 10.24
N ILE A 212 24.06 5.96 10.36
CA ILE A 212 23.70 5.07 11.45
C ILE A 212 23.88 3.62 10.99
N SER A 213 24.73 2.86 11.69
CA SER A 213 24.95 1.43 11.41
C SER A 213 23.86 0.57 12.06
N SER A 214 23.32 -0.38 11.30
CA SER A 214 22.36 -1.38 11.78
C SER A 214 23.02 -2.69 12.20
N GLN A 215 24.33 -2.89 11.95
CA GLN A 215 25.02 -4.18 12.11
C GLN A 215 24.87 -4.80 13.51
N LYS A 216 24.95 -3.99 14.58
CA LYS A 216 24.79 -4.49 15.96
C LYS A 216 23.39 -5.05 16.18
N LYS A 217 22.36 -4.36 15.67
CA LYS A 217 20.97 -4.82 15.74
C LYS A 217 20.77 -6.08 14.88
N LEU A 218 21.33 -6.10 13.66
CA LEU A 218 21.24 -7.25 12.76
C LEU A 218 21.81 -8.53 13.37
N LYS A 219 22.98 -8.48 14.01
CA LYS A 219 23.57 -9.64 14.70
C LYS A 219 22.66 -10.18 15.82
N LYS A 220 21.88 -9.32 16.48
CA LYS A 220 20.91 -9.74 17.49
C LYS A 220 19.67 -10.38 16.83
N LEU A 221 19.18 -9.82 15.73
CA LEU A 221 18.03 -10.37 15.00
C LEU A 221 18.33 -11.75 14.40
N GLN A 222 19.49 -11.89 13.74
CA GLN A 222 19.91 -13.13 13.09
C GLN A 222 19.94 -14.31 14.07
N LYS A 223 20.55 -14.13 15.24
CA LYS A 223 20.65 -15.16 16.27
C LYS A 223 19.29 -15.65 16.76
N THR A 224 18.31 -14.75 16.86
CA THR A 224 17.01 -15.06 17.48
C THR A 224 16.00 -15.57 16.47
N CYS A 225 16.04 -15.07 15.23
CA CYS A 225 15.11 -15.49 14.17
C CYS A 225 15.53 -16.80 13.48
N GLN A 226 16.73 -17.33 13.77
CA GLN A 226 17.27 -18.56 13.15
C GLN A 226 17.29 -18.51 11.61
N VAL A 227 17.49 -17.31 11.06
CA VAL A 227 17.62 -17.02 9.63
C VAL A 227 19.03 -16.56 9.29
#